data_AF-A0A5J9VKR2-F1
#
_entry.id   AF-A0A5J9VKR2-F1
#
_cell.length_a   1.000
_cell.length_b   1.000
_cell.length_c   1.000
_cell.angle_alpha   90.00
_cell.angle_beta   90.00
_cell.angle_gamma   90.00
#
_symmetry.space_group_name_H-M   'P 1'
#
loop_
_entity.id
_entity.type
_entity.pdbx_description
1 polymer ?
#
loop_
_entity_poly.entity_id
_entity_poly.type
_entity_poly.pdbx_seq_one_letter_code
_entity_poly.pdbx_strand_id
1 'polypeptide(L)'
;MEEHQSAAVTTPEAEQQPQATAVVSAVAPAAAEERPEDGSPPAAADSETALLGGPWRTGLHLFVMDIKKVFKMDELGAEVLGIAVPASLALTADPLASLIDTAFIGRLGSVEIAAVGVAIAVFNQVMKVCIYPLVSVTTSFVAEEDAMLSKGGGAKVVGEEEEKEEDPGRAAAGTDPEKQQSAEQAATVKNGDTEEASPAVLAAGSEGCAAAVVGRRKSGKKGRFVPSVTSALIVGAFLGLFQTALLVAAGKPLLRLMGVKSDSPMMIPALRYLALRALGAPAVLLSLAMQGVFRGFKDTRTPLYATVAGDLANIVLDPILIFGCRMGVVGAAIAHVLSQYLITLIMLSRLVRKVDVVPPSLRCLKFRRFLGCGFLLLARVVAVTFCVTMAASLAARHGPTAMAAFQICSQVWLATSLLADGLAVAGQAMIASAFAKKDHYKVVATTARVLQLGIVLGLALTLLLGLGMQFGAGVFTKDAAVIQTIHKAVPFVAGTQTLNTLAFVFDGINFGASDYAFAAYSMASNLHDLICGVFKQRSNTVGVAAVSIPSLILLSAHGGFVGIWIALTIYMSVRAMASTWRMGAARGPWRFLRK
;
A
#
# COMPACT_ATOMS: atom_id res chain seq x y z
N MET A 1 -59.26 17.11 -22.32
CA MET A 1 -59.15 16.06 -21.28
C MET A 1 -57.87 16.33 -20.48
N GLU A 2 -57.82 17.23 -19.49
CA GLU A 2 -58.88 17.79 -18.64
C GLU A 2 -59.61 16.69 -17.85
N GLU A 3 -59.97 16.84 -16.57
CA GLU A 3 -60.05 18.05 -15.70
C GLU A 3 -59.17 17.88 -14.41
N HIS A 4 -59.09 18.77 -13.40
CA HIS A 4 -59.88 19.95 -12.97
C HIS A 4 -59.01 21.08 -12.36
N GLN A 5 -59.61 22.26 -12.22
CA GLN A 5 -59.05 23.47 -11.59
C GLN A 5 -59.74 23.81 -10.25
N SER A 6 -59.07 24.58 -9.39
CA SER A 6 -59.64 25.70 -8.59
C SER A 6 -58.47 26.43 -7.89
N ALA A 7 -58.12 27.69 -8.24
CA ALA A 7 -58.66 28.97 -7.73
C ALA A 7 -58.23 29.29 -6.26
N ALA A 8 -57.96 30.54 -5.83
CA ALA A 8 -58.11 31.88 -6.43
C ALA A 8 -57.02 32.86 -5.90
N VAL A 9 -56.38 33.70 -6.74
CA VAL A 9 -56.62 35.16 -6.96
C VAL A 9 -55.90 36.16 -6.03
N THR A 10 -55.05 37.01 -6.63
CA THR A 10 -55.05 38.49 -6.48
C THR A 10 -54.16 39.15 -7.56
N THR A 11 -54.56 40.34 -8.05
CA THR A 11 -54.03 41.15 -9.18
C THR A 11 -54.50 42.62 -8.97
N PRO A 12 -54.15 43.67 -9.77
CA PRO A 12 -53.33 43.77 -11.01
C PRO A 12 -52.01 44.57 -10.75
N GLU A 13 -51.44 45.58 -11.43
CA GLU A 13 -51.67 46.53 -12.58
C GLU A 13 -50.27 46.77 -13.28
N ALA A 14 -50.07 47.28 -14.51
CA ALA A 14 -50.40 48.57 -15.18
C ALA A 14 -49.74 49.82 -14.52
N GLU A 15 -49.18 50.83 -15.22
CA GLU A 15 -48.95 51.06 -16.67
C GLU A 15 -47.84 52.15 -16.90
N GLN A 16 -47.48 52.41 -18.17
CA GLN A 16 -46.93 53.67 -18.75
C GLN A 16 -45.49 54.23 -18.47
N GLN A 17 -44.80 54.54 -19.57
CA GLN A 17 -43.74 55.56 -19.79
C GLN A 17 -44.41 56.91 -20.22
N PRO A 18 -43.76 58.11 -20.44
CA PRO A 18 -42.38 58.31 -20.99
C PRO A 18 -41.59 59.63 -20.64
N GLN A 19 -40.37 59.76 -21.23
CA GLN A 19 -39.65 61.00 -21.63
C GLN A 19 -39.17 62.03 -20.56
N ALA A 20 -38.10 62.84 -20.73
CA ALA A 20 -37.11 63.06 -21.83
C ALA A 20 -35.65 63.15 -21.22
N THR A 21 -34.58 63.87 -21.65
CA THR A 21 -34.32 64.94 -22.67
C THR A 21 -32.84 64.90 -23.16
N ALA A 22 -32.20 66.04 -23.51
CA ALA A 22 -30.84 66.20 -24.07
C ALA A 22 -29.81 66.72 -23.02
N VAL A 23 -28.48 66.87 -23.25
CA VAL A 23 -27.76 67.80 -24.20
C VAL A 23 -26.24 67.46 -24.31
N VAL A 24 -25.68 67.43 -25.55
CA VAL A 24 -24.35 67.92 -26.09
C VAL A 24 -23.08 67.93 -25.18
N SER A 25 -21.82 67.61 -25.56
CA SER A 25 -21.11 67.28 -26.83
C SER A 25 -19.92 66.31 -26.58
N ALA A 26 -19.26 65.84 -27.65
CA ALA A 26 -17.94 65.18 -27.61
C ALA A 26 -16.81 66.03 -28.23
N VAL A 27 -15.56 65.79 -27.81
CA VAL A 27 -14.30 66.11 -28.54
C VAL A 27 -13.24 65.05 -28.18
N ALA A 28 -12.39 64.68 -29.12
CA ALA A 28 -11.15 63.95 -28.90
C ALA A 28 -10.04 64.49 -29.82
N PRO A 29 -8.76 64.39 -29.44
CA PRO A 29 -7.67 64.27 -30.40
C PRO A 29 -6.68 63.15 -30.04
N ALA A 30 -5.78 62.83 -30.97
CA ALA A 30 -4.67 61.90 -30.78
C ALA A 30 -3.39 62.46 -31.43
N ALA A 31 -2.23 62.21 -30.82
CA ALA A 31 -0.89 62.46 -31.37
C ALA A 31 0.16 61.61 -30.61
N ALA A 32 1.35 61.50 -31.18
CA ALA A 32 2.53 60.82 -30.62
C ALA A 32 3.21 61.67 -29.52
N GLU A 33 4.29 61.27 -28.83
CA GLU A 33 5.17 60.08 -28.92
C GLU A 33 4.98 59.20 -27.63
N GLU A 34 5.84 58.32 -27.12
CA GLU A 34 7.24 57.93 -27.37
C GLU A 34 7.44 56.41 -27.14
N ARG A 35 8.68 55.89 -27.23
CA ARG A 35 9.01 54.47 -27.02
C ARG A 35 10.30 54.31 -26.19
N PRO A 36 10.25 53.57 -25.08
CA PRO A 36 11.41 52.81 -24.62
C PRO A 36 11.30 51.35 -25.13
N GLU A 37 12.39 50.81 -25.67
CA GLU A 37 12.55 49.35 -25.71
C GLU A 37 13.09 48.89 -24.36
N ASP A 38 12.35 48.03 -23.67
CA ASP A 38 12.95 47.06 -22.74
C ASP A 38 12.29 45.69 -22.94
N GLY A 39 13.13 44.65 -22.92
CA GLY A 39 12.77 43.30 -23.35
C GLY A 39 12.41 42.40 -22.18
N SER A 40 11.13 42.35 -21.80
CA SER A 40 10.63 41.37 -20.82
C SER A 40 9.22 40.90 -21.15
N PRO A 41 8.94 39.58 -21.19
CA PRO A 41 7.59 39.07 -21.36
C PRO A 41 6.74 39.30 -20.09
N PRO A 42 5.44 39.60 -20.21
CA PRO A 42 4.59 39.88 -19.06
C PRO A 42 4.42 38.66 -18.14
N ALA A 43 4.38 38.96 -16.85
CA ALA A 43 4.50 38.04 -15.71
C ALA A 43 3.69 36.73 -15.79
N ALA A 44 4.38 35.60 -15.58
CA ALA A 44 3.72 34.34 -15.21
C ALA A 44 3.04 34.44 -13.81
N ALA A 45 3.56 35.29 -12.92
CA ALA A 45 3.13 35.45 -11.52
C ALA A 45 1.68 35.94 -11.35
N ASP A 46 1.14 36.65 -12.35
CA ASP A 46 -0.26 37.09 -12.33
C ASP A 46 -1.23 35.91 -12.49
N SER A 47 -0.79 34.83 -13.16
CA SER A 47 -1.57 33.59 -13.27
C SER A 47 -1.50 32.73 -12.00
N GLU A 48 -0.40 32.80 -11.25
CA GLU A 48 -0.25 32.13 -9.95
C GLU A 48 -1.12 32.81 -8.88
N THR A 49 -1.09 34.14 -8.82
CA THR A 49 -1.86 34.92 -7.82
C THR A 49 -3.36 34.90 -8.07
N ALA A 50 -3.82 34.99 -9.32
CA ALA A 50 -5.25 34.99 -9.66
C ALA A 50 -6.01 33.71 -9.25
N LEU A 51 -5.34 32.55 -9.20
CA LEU A 51 -5.95 31.28 -8.75
C LEU A 51 -5.89 31.05 -7.23
N LEU A 52 -5.16 31.89 -6.48
CA LEU A 52 -4.95 31.75 -5.03
C LEU A 52 -5.75 32.77 -4.19
N GLY A 53 -6.52 33.65 -4.83
CA GLY A 53 -7.25 34.76 -4.19
C GLY A 53 -8.52 34.34 -3.44
N GLY A 54 -8.39 33.85 -2.21
CA GLY A 54 -9.53 33.66 -1.30
C GLY A 54 -9.15 33.27 0.13
N PRO A 55 -9.95 33.62 1.16
CA PRO A 55 -9.65 33.29 2.55
C PRO A 55 -9.82 31.79 2.82
N TRP A 56 -8.71 31.06 2.84
CA TRP A 56 -8.62 29.60 2.97
C TRP A 56 -9.38 29.03 4.19
N ARG A 57 -10.61 28.55 3.97
CA ARG A 57 -11.43 27.88 4.99
C ARG A 57 -11.62 26.39 4.68
N THR A 58 -10.75 25.60 5.31
CA THR A 58 -10.72 24.12 5.37
C THR A 58 -10.23 23.38 4.13
N GLY A 59 -9.50 22.29 4.35
CA GLY A 59 -9.03 21.38 3.30
C GLY A 59 -10.14 20.60 2.57
N LEU A 60 -11.42 20.76 2.94
CA LEU A 60 -12.54 20.25 2.12
C LEU A 60 -12.62 20.97 0.76
N HIS A 61 -12.09 22.19 0.64
CA HIS A 61 -12.05 22.88 -0.65
C HIS A 61 -11.30 22.07 -1.74
N LEU A 62 -10.34 21.23 -1.36
CA LEU A 62 -9.59 20.35 -2.29
C LEU A 62 -10.48 19.36 -3.06
N PHE A 63 -11.70 19.07 -2.58
CA PHE A 63 -12.66 18.21 -3.28
C PHE A 63 -13.33 18.94 -4.46
N VAL A 64 -13.47 20.26 -4.39
CA VAL A 64 -14.21 21.08 -5.38
C VAL A 64 -13.34 22.07 -6.16
N MET A 65 -12.13 22.34 -5.68
CA MET A 65 -11.15 23.21 -6.34
C MET A 65 -10.92 22.75 -7.78
N ASP A 66 -11.05 23.68 -8.74
CA ASP A 66 -10.77 23.39 -10.15
C ASP A 66 -11.57 22.24 -10.78
N ILE A 67 -12.78 21.92 -10.27
CA ILE A 67 -13.57 20.74 -10.71
C ILE A 67 -13.81 20.67 -12.24
N LYS A 68 -13.85 21.81 -12.94
CA LYS A 68 -13.94 21.87 -14.43
C LYS A 68 -12.71 21.28 -15.15
N LYS A 69 -11.55 21.19 -14.49
CA LYS A 69 -10.31 20.64 -15.03
C LYS A 69 -10.20 19.11 -14.88
N VAL A 70 -11.07 18.44 -14.10
CA VAL A 70 -10.91 17.02 -13.72
C VAL A 70 -10.66 16.06 -14.90
N PHE A 71 -11.35 16.27 -16.02
CA PHE A 71 -11.21 15.46 -17.24
C PHE A 71 -10.29 16.08 -18.31
N LYS A 72 -9.73 17.28 -18.07
CA LYS A 72 -8.86 17.96 -19.03
C LYS A 72 -7.52 17.23 -19.12
N MET A 73 -7.08 16.85 -20.32
CA MET A 73 -5.71 16.36 -20.55
C MET A 73 -4.72 17.54 -20.60
N ASP A 74 -4.60 18.24 -19.47
CA ASP A 74 -3.48 19.11 -19.17
C ASP A 74 -2.24 18.29 -18.77
N GLU A 75 -1.07 18.93 -18.70
CA GLU A 75 0.20 18.27 -18.36
C GLU A 75 0.09 17.44 -17.07
N LEU A 76 -0.58 18.00 -16.04
CA LEU A 76 -0.86 17.33 -14.78
C LEU A 76 -1.77 16.10 -14.96
N GLY A 77 -2.85 16.21 -15.73
CA GLY A 77 -3.74 15.09 -16.03
C GLY A 77 -3.04 13.97 -16.81
N ALA A 78 -2.16 14.32 -17.75
CA ALA A 78 -1.34 13.36 -18.50
C ALA A 78 -0.28 12.68 -17.62
N GLU A 79 0.39 13.43 -16.73
CA GLU A 79 1.36 12.89 -15.75
C GLU A 79 0.68 11.92 -14.77
N VAL A 80 -0.48 12.29 -14.21
CA VAL A 80 -1.28 11.41 -13.34
C VAL A 80 -1.69 10.15 -14.09
N LEU A 81 -2.27 10.26 -15.28
CA LEU A 81 -2.79 9.10 -16.03
C LEU A 81 -1.67 8.15 -16.48
N GLY A 82 -0.53 8.70 -16.91
CA GLY A 82 0.64 7.95 -17.35
C GLY A 82 1.33 7.14 -16.24
N ILE A 83 1.17 7.53 -14.98
CA ILE A 83 1.61 6.73 -13.81
C ILE A 83 0.47 5.81 -13.33
N ALA A 84 -0.75 6.33 -13.23
CA ALA A 84 -1.87 5.62 -12.62
C ALA A 84 -2.32 4.40 -13.43
N VAL A 85 -2.51 4.51 -14.75
CA VAL A 85 -3.06 3.40 -15.55
C VAL A 85 -2.12 2.18 -15.56
N PRO A 86 -0.80 2.30 -15.81
CA PRO A 86 0.10 1.14 -15.72
C PRO A 86 0.18 0.55 -14.30
N ALA A 87 0.10 1.38 -13.25
CA ALA A 87 0.11 0.92 -11.88
C ALA A 87 -1.19 0.16 -11.51
N SER A 88 -2.36 0.70 -11.86
CA SER A 88 -3.66 0.04 -11.63
C SER A 88 -3.74 -1.30 -12.36
N LEU A 89 -3.29 -1.37 -13.62
CA LEU A 89 -3.25 -2.63 -14.39
C LEU A 89 -2.32 -3.66 -13.74
N ALA A 90 -1.13 -3.24 -13.28
CA ALA A 90 -0.19 -4.13 -12.61
C ALA A 90 -0.67 -4.63 -11.23
N LEU A 91 -1.38 -3.79 -10.47
CA LEU A 91 -1.88 -4.12 -9.13
C LEU A 91 -3.21 -4.89 -9.13
N THR A 92 -3.92 -4.90 -10.27
CA THR A 92 -5.24 -5.55 -10.41
C THR A 92 -5.16 -6.89 -11.17
N ALA A 93 -3.99 -7.30 -11.66
CA ALA A 93 -3.77 -8.57 -12.35
C ALA A 93 -4.08 -9.80 -11.46
N ASP A 94 -3.31 -10.02 -10.38
CA ASP A 94 -3.49 -11.16 -9.46
C ASP A 94 -4.92 -11.20 -8.86
N PRO A 95 -5.54 -10.06 -8.44
CA PRO A 95 -6.93 -10.04 -7.97
C PRO A 95 -7.97 -10.45 -9.02
N LEU A 96 -7.78 -10.08 -10.30
CA LEU A 96 -8.67 -10.50 -11.39
C LEU A 96 -8.51 -11.98 -11.72
N ALA A 97 -7.28 -12.50 -11.73
CA ALA A 97 -7.04 -13.93 -11.87
C ALA A 97 -7.73 -14.72 -10.75
N SER A 98 -7.58 -14.28 -9.50
CA SER A 98 -8.20 -14.91 -8.34
C SER A 98 -9.74 -14.81 -8.29
N LEU A 99 -10.36 -13.89 -9.05
CA LEU A 99 -11.80 -13.91 -9.31
C LEU A 99 -12.23 -15.05 -10.26
N ILE A 100 -11.38 -15.41 -11.22
CA ILE A 100 -11.61 -16.55 -12.13
C ILE A 100 -11.47 -17.86 -11.35
N ASP A 101 -10.42 -18.02 -10.53
CA ASP A 101 -10.25 -19.15 -9.60
C ASP A 101 -11.50 -19.32 -8.72
N THR A 102 -11.99 -18.21 -8.14
CA THR A 102 -13.21 -18.19 -7.29
C THR A 102 -14.45 -18.64 -8.07
N ALA A 103 -14.57 -18.29 -9.36
CA ALA A 103 -15.67 -18.71 -10.22
C ALA A 103 -15.57 -20.19 -10.63
N PHE A 104 -14.37 -20.75 -10.81
CA PHE A 104 -14.18 -22.20 -11.01
C PHE A 104 -14.56 -22.99 -9.75
N ILE A 105 -14.00 -22.60 -8.60
CA ILE A 105 -14.31 -23.23 -7.30
C ILE A 105 -15.82 -23.18 -7.01
N GLY A 106 -16.48 -22.07 -7.35
CA GLY A 106 -17.93 -21.90 -7.18
C GLY A 106 -18.84 -22.68 -8.12
N ARG A 107 -18.27 -23.45 -9.07
CA ARG A 107 -19.00 -24.51 -9.79
C ARG A 107 -19.05 -25.84 -9.05
N LEU A 108 -18.23 -26.05 -8.01
CA LEU A 108 -18.24 -27.26 -7.18
C LEU A 108 -19.42 -27.26 -6.21
N GLY A 109 -19.60 -26.17 -5.47
CA GLY A 109 -20.66 -26.03 -4.47
C GLY A 109 -20.41 -24.87 -3.51
N SER A 110 -21.40 -24.57 -2.67
CA SER A 110 -21.32 -23.48 -1.68
C SER A 110 -20.50 -23.84 -0.45
N VAL A 111 -20.41 -25.13 -0.09
CA VAL A 111 -19.50 -25.62 0.96
C VAL A 111 -18.05 -25.39 0.55
N GLU A 112 -17.72 -25.60 -0.72
CA GLU A 112 -16.39 -25.48 -1.30
C GLU A 112 -15.91 -24.03 -1.33
N ILE A 113 -16.74 -23.09 -1.83
CA ILE A 113 -16.43 -21.65 -1.78
C ILE A 113 -16.21 -21.20 -0.33
N ALA A 114 -17.11 -21.59 0.58
CA ALA A 114 -17.04 -21.19 1.98
C ALA A 114 -15.77 -21.72 2.66
N ALA A 115 -15.46 -23.00 2.46
CA ALA A 115 -14.28 -23.65 3.00
C ALA A 115 -12.97 -23.03 2.48
N VAL A 116 -12.90 -22.74 1.18
CA VAL A 116 -11.79 -22.01 0.56
C VAL A 116 -11.70 -20.60 1.15
N GLY A 117 -12.81 -19.88 1.28
CA GLY A 117 -12.81 -18.52 1.82
C GLY A 117 -12.25 -18.41 3.23
N VAL A 118 -12.62 -19.32 4.14
CA VAL A 118 -12.05 -19.32 5.51
C VAL A 118 -10.56 -19.68 5.47
N ALA A 119 -10.17 -20.66 4.65
CA ALA A 119 -8.77 -21.04 4.51
C ALA A 119 -7.92 -19.90 3.90
N ILE A 120 -8.45 -19.16 2.92
CA ILE A 120 -7.83 -17.96 2.34
C ILE A 120 -7.73 -16.84 3.39
N ALA A 121 -8.75 -16.61 4.22
CA ALA A 121 -8.70 -15.62 5.30
C ALA A 121 -7.60 -15.93 6.31
N VAL A 122 -7.49 -17.19 6.77
CA VAL A 122 -6.42 -17.65 7.67
C VAL A 122 -5.04 -17.51 7.00
N PHE A 123 -4.89 -18.02 5.78
CA PHE A 123 -3.64 -17.94 5.02
C PHE A 123 -3.18 -16.48 4.85
N ASN A 124 -4.07 -15.60 4.40
CA ASN A 124 -3.79 -14.19 4.17
C ASN A 124 -3.46 -13.43 5.46
N GLN A 125 -4.11 -13.75 6.58
CA GLN A 125 -3.83 -13.12 7.87
C GLN A 125 -2.40 -13.43 8.36
N VAL A 126 -1.95 -14.68 8.21
CA VAL A 126 -0.57 -15.07 8.58
C VAL A 126 0.44 -14.54 7.56
N MET A 127 0.14 -14.61 6.25
CA MET A 127 1.02 -14.07 5.20
C MET A 127 1.29 -12.57 5.39
N LYS A 128 0.25 -11.74 5.58
CA LYS A 128 0.40 -10.28 5.60
C LYS A 128 1.27 -9.77 6.74
N VAL A 129 1.36 -10.51 7.85
CA VAL A 129 2.30 -10.27 8.96
C VAL A 129 3.76 -10.41 8.51
N CYS A 130 4.08 -11.42 7.71
CA CYS A 130 5.44 -11.67 7.21
C CYS A 130 5.79 -10.84 5.96
N ILE A 131 4.83 -10.59 5.06
CA ILE A 131 5.03 -9.89 3.79
C ILE A 131 5.54 -8.46 4.00
N TYR A 132 4.89 -7.67 4.85
CA TYR A 132 5.11 -6.23 4.87
C TYR A 132 6.53 -5.85 5.32
N PRO A 133 7.08 -6.39 6.44
CA PRO A 133 8.48 -6.16 6.80
C PRO A 133 9.43 -6.62 5.69
N LEU A 134 9.21 -7.81 5.14
CA LEU A 134 10.09 -8.41 4.12
C LEU A 134 10.20 -7.52 2.87
N VAL A 135 9.08 -7.10 2.30
CA VAL A 135 9.06 -6.30 1.06
C VAL A 135 9.59 -4.88 1.29
N SER A 136 9.13 -4.21 2.35
CA SER A 136 9.48 -2.82 2.62
C SER A 136 10.97 -2.66 2.94
N VAL A 137 11.53 -3.57 3.75
CA VAL A 137 12.92 -3.49 4.20
C VAL A 137 13.88 -3.90 3.08
N THR A 138 13.55 -4.95 2.30
CA THR A 138 14.36 -5.37 1.14
C THR A 138 14.50 -4.25 0.11
N THR A 139 13.40 -3.57 -0.23
CA THR A 139 13.41 -2.54 -1.27
C THR A 139 14.37 -1.39 -0.92
N SER A 140 14.34 -0.93 0.34
CA SER A 140 15.18 0.16 0.83
C SER A 140 16.67 -0.21 0.88
N PHE A 141 17.03 -1.35 1.49
CA PHE A 141 18.46 -1.71 1.62
C PHE A 141 19.10 -2.08 0.28
N VAL A 142 18.35 -2.68 -0.66
CA VAL A 142 18.86 -2.96 -2.01
C VAL A 142 19.06 -1.65 -2.78
N ALA A 143 18.15 -0.68 -2.69
CA ALA A 143 18.34 0.63 -3.31
C ALA A 143 19.52 1.41 -2.71
N GLU A 144 19.73 1.32 -1.40
CA GLU A 144 20.86 1.93 -0.67
C GLU A 144 22.21 1.32 -1.12
N GLU A 145 22.34 -0.01 -1.08
CA GLU A 145 23.57 -0.71 -1.49
C GLU A 145 23.84 -0.57 -2.99
N ASP A 146 22.81 -0.55 -3.85
CA ASP A 146 22.99 -0.28 -5.28
C ASP A 146 23.50 1.14 -5.55
N ALA A 147 22.92 2.15 -4.90
CA ALA A 147 23.33 3.54 -5.05
C ALA A 147 24.78 3.77 -4.57
N MET A 148 25.19 3.15 -3.46
CA MET A 148 26.57 3.18 -2.99
C MET A 148 27.54 2.54 -3.98
N LEU A 149 27.23 1.32 -4.45
CA LEU A 149 28.04 0.60 -5.44
C LEU A 149 28.12 1.32 -6.79
N SER A 150 27.10 2.11 -7.16
CA SER A 150 27.10 2.93 -8.37
C SER A 150 28.03 4.15 -8.23
N LYS A 151 27.98 4.87 -7.10
CA LYS A 151 28.90 5.99 -6.82
C LYS A 151 30.37 5.54 -6.72
N GLY A 152 30.62 4.38 -6.11
CA GLY A 152 31.95 3.78 -5.99
C GLY A 152 32.60 3.35 -7.31
N GLY A 153 31.91 3.48 -8.45
CA GLY A 153 32.48 3.30 -9.79
C GLY A 153 32.87 4.61 -10.50
N GLY A 154 32.56 5.78 -9.93
CA GLY A 154 32.75 7.09 -10.59
C GLY A 154 33.72 8.05 -9.89
N ALA A 155 34.21 7.73 -8.70
CA ALA A 155 35.24 8.52 -8.03
C ALA A 155 36.61 8.28 -8.69
N LYS A 156 37.07 9.22 -9.51
CA LYS A 156 38.50 9.31 -9.84
C LYS A 156 39.29 9.53 -8.55
N VAL A 157 40.46 8.88 -8.46
CA VAL A 157 41.47 9.25 -7.48
C VAL A 157 41.91 10.69 -7.75
N VAL A 158 41.87 11.52 -6.71
CA VAL A 158 42.50 12.84 -6.63
C VAL A 158 43.05 12.92 -5.21
N GLY A 159 44.31 13.31 -5.06
CA GLY A 159 45.08 13.06 -3.84
C GLY A 159 46.10 11.93 -4.03
N GLU A 160 46.97 12.07 -5.03
CA GLU A 160 48.34 11.56 -4.90
C GLU A 160 49.07 12.57 -4.02
N GLU A 161 49.44 12.17 -2.79
CA GLU A 161 50.43 12.91 -1.98
C GLU A 161 51.63 11.98 -1.77
N GLU A 162 52.64 12.29 -2.58
CA GLU A 162 54.06 11.87 -2.60
C GLU A 162 54.51 10.72 -1.68
N GLU A 163 55.03 9.66 -2.31
CA GLU A 163 55.94 8.73 -1.65
C GLU A 163 57.22 9.47 -1.20
N LYS A 164 57.64 9.24 0.05
CA LYS A 164 59.04 9.31 0.43
C LYS A 164 59.44 8.05 1.18
N GLU A 165 60.42 7.36 0.61
CA GLU A 165 61.12 6.24 1.23
C GLU A 165 61.98 6.75 2.40
N GLU A 166 62.03 6.01 3.51
CA GLU A 166 63.24 5.84 4.32
C GLU A 166 63.36 4.38 4.80
N ASP A 167 64.61 3.94 4.97
CA ASP A 167 65.04 2.53 5.03
C ASP A 167 64.98 1.94 6.47
N PRO A 168 64.76 0.62 6.67
CA PRO A 168 64.44 0.09 8.00
C PRO A 168 65.69 -0.22 8.85
N GLY A 169 66.10 0.71 9.73
CA GLY A 169 67.29 0.53 10.56
C GLY A 169 67.37 1.22 11.94
N ARG A 170 67.46 0.38 12.99
CA ARG A 170 68.46 0.51 14.09
C ARG A 170 68.30 1.60 15.20
N ALA A 171 67.45 1.27 16.18
CA ALA A 171 67.76 1.17 17.64
C ALA A 171 68.21 2.38 18.52
N ALA A 172 67.64 2.35 19.75
CA ALA A 172 68.19 2.72 21.08
C ALA A 172 67.93 4.13 21.69
N ALA A 173 67.76 4.12 23.05
CA ALA A 173 67.39 5.23 23.97
C ALA A 173 66.00 5.86 23.68
N GLY A 174 65.15 6.24 24.64
CA GLY A 174 65.30 6.63 26.07
C GLY A 174 64.80 8.08 26.22
N THR A 175 64.08 8.55 27.23
CA THR A 175 63.60 8.04 28.55
C THR A 175 62.24 8.74 28.89
N ASP A 176 61.47 8.55 29.97
CA ASP A 176 61.50 7.69 31.18
C ASP A 176 60.03 7.44 31.67
N PRO A 177 59.75 6.61 32.72
CA PRO A 177 58.40 6.14 33.05
C PRO A 177 57.71 6.83 34.26
N GLU A 178 56.37 6.82 34.30
CA GLU A 178 55.62 6.79 35.58
C GLU A 178 54.25 6.07 35.50
N LYS A 179 53.90 5.37 36.59
CA LYS A 179 52.55 4.95 37.01
C LYS A 179 51.68 4.15 36.02
N GLN A 180 52.04 2.88 35.84
CA GLN A 180 51.03 1.81 35.92
C GLN A 180 50.74 1.47 37.39
N GLN A 181 49.53 0.94 37.66
CA GLN A 181 49.03 0.52 38.99
C GLN A 181 48.81 1.71 39.96
N SER A 182 47.77 1.74 40.79
CA SER A 182 46.83 0.67 41.18
C SER A 182 45.49 0.67 40.43
N ALA A 183 44.84 -0.50 40.37
CA ALA A 183 43.45 -0.66 39.99
C ALA A 183 42.51 -0.67 41.21
N GLU A 184 41.21 -0.77 40.94
CA GLU A 184 40.20 -1.38 41.83
C GLU A 184 39.86 -0.65 43.16
N GLN A 185 39.14 0.46 43.04
CA GLN A 185 38.08 0.82 44.01
C GLN A 185 37.04 1.78 43.39
N ALA A 186 35.87 1.89 44.04
CA ALA A 186 34.72 2.76 43.70
C ALA A 186 33.84 2.36 42.48
N ALA A 187 33.15 1.23 42.58
CA ALA A 187 31.88 1.04 41.87
C ALA A 187 30.71 1.59 42.71
N THR A 188 30.13 2.75 42.36
CA THR A 188 28.73 3.12 42.68
C THR A 188 28.20 4.36 41.92
N VAL A 189 27.21 4.11 41.05
CA VAL A 189 26.04 4.95 40.74
C VAL A 189 26.22 6.46 40.44
N LYS A 190 26.03 6.82 39.16
CA LYS A 190 24.88 7.66 38.74
C LYS A 190 24.54 7.50 37.25
N ASN A 191 23.26 7.61 36.93
CA ASN A 191 22.71 7.42 35.58
C ASN A 191 22.77 8.72 34.76
N GLY A 192 22.81 8.57 33.43
CA GLY A 192 22.57 9.64 32.46
C GLY A 192 22.44 9.05 31.05
N ASP A 193 21.24 9.08 30.48
CA ASP A 193 20.94 8.45 29.19
C ASP A 193 21.55 9.22 28.01
N THR A 194 22.17 8.51 27.07
CA THR A 194 22.01 8.60 25.59
C THR A 194 23.10 7.77 24.90
N GLU A 195 22.82 6.50 24.56
CA GLU A 195 23.69 5.74 23.64
C GLU A 195 23.40 6.13 22.18
N GLU A 196 24.02 7.21 21.70
CA GLU A 196 24.31 7.30 20.27
C GLU A 196 25.40 6.29 19.91
N ALA A 197 25.02 5.23 19.19
CA ALA A 197 25.92 4.15 18.81
C ALA A 197 27.00 4.65 17.82
N SER A 198 28.15 5.05 18.37
CA SER A 198 29.26 5.67 17.65
C SER A 198 29.73 4.84 16.43
N PRO A 199 30.03 5.48 15.27
CA PRO A 199 30.21 4.78 13.99
C PRO A 199 31.36 3.76 13.95
N ALA A 200 32.30 3.79 14.89
CA ALA A 200 33.37 2.79 15.01
C ALA A 200 32.83 1.35 15.13
N VAL A 201 31.72 1.14 15.85
CA VAL A 201 31.12 -0.20 16.04
C VAL A 201 30.53 -0.76 14.74
N LEU A 202 30.21 0.12 13.77
CA LEU A 202 29.74 -0.28 12.43
C LEU A 202 30.88 -0.68 11.49
N ALA A 203 32.12 -0.25 11.76
CA ALA A 203 33.28 -0.55 10.91
C ALA A 203 33.80 -1.99 11.09
N ALA A 204 33.85 -2.51 12.32
CA ALA A 204 34.40 -3.84 12.62
C ALA A 204 33.67 -5.02 11.94
N GLY A 205 32.43 -4.82 11.47
CA GLY A 205 31.70 -5.81 10.67
C GLY A 205 31.99 -5.77 9.16
N SER A 206 32.76 -4.78 8.69
CA SER A 206 32.93 -4.46 7.26
C SER A 206 34.10 -5.22 6.61
N GLU A 207 35.22 -5.35 7.32
CA GLU A 207 36.53 -5.75 6.77
C GLU A 207 36.49 -7.09 6.01
N GLY A 208 35.93 -8.12 6.63
CA GLY A 208 35.78 -9.45 6.03
C GLY A 208 34.84 -9.47 4.81
N CYS A 209 33.91 -8.51 4.69
CA CYS A 209 33.03 -8.41 3.53
C CYS A 209 33.69 -7.63 2.39
N ALA A 210 34.44 -6.57 2.69
CA ALA A 210 35.24 -5.82 1.72
C ALA A 210 36.29 -6.71 1.05
N ALA A 211 37.07 -7.46 1.84
CA ALA A 211 38.08 -8.38 1.34
C ALA A 211 37.49 -9.47 0.41
N ALA A 212 36.32 -10.03 0.75
CA ALA A 212 35.65 -11.04 -0.08
C ALA A 212 35.16 -10.49 -1.43
N VAL A 213 34.66 -9.25 -1.47
CA VAL A 213 34.22 -8.57 -2.71
C VAL A 213 35.41 -8.20 -3.60
N VAL A 214 36.49 -7.67 -3.01
CA VAL A 214 37.73 -7.35 -3.73
C VAL A 214 38.38 -8.63 -4.29
N GLY A 215 38.45 -9.70 -3.49
CA GLY A 215 38.98 -11.00 -3.91
C GLY A 215 38.24 -11.61 -5.11
N ARG A 216 36.89 -11.58 -5.13
CA ARG A 216 36.12 -12.05 -6.28
C ARG A 216 36.27 -11.18 -7.53
N ARG A 217 36.59 -9.88 -7.40
CA ARG A 217 36.84 -8.99 -8.56
C ARG A 217 38.05 -9.46 -9.39
N LYS A 218 39.06 -10.08 -8.76
CA LYS A 218 40.20 -10.73 -9.44
C LYS A 218 39.85 -12.07 -10.12
N SER A 219 38.65 -12.63 -9.90
CA SER A 219 38.24 -13.97 -10.37
C SER A 219 37.40 -13.94 -11.67
N GLY A 220 37.22 -12.79 -12.31
CA GLY A 220 36.60 -12.67 -13.65
C GLY A 220 35.09 -12.96 -13.75
N LYS A 221 34.41 -13.36 -12.65
CA LYS A 221 32.96 -13.58 -12.63
C LYS A 221 32.21 -12.24 -12.70
N LYS A 222 31.45 -12.02 -13.77
CA LYS A 222 30.72 -10.76 -14.09
C LYS A 222 29.54 -10.41 -13.16
N GLY A 223 29.32 -11.14 -12.06
CA GLY A 223 28.18 -10.92 -11.16
C GLY A 223 28.44 -9.80 -10.15
N ARG A 224 27.53 -8.82 -10.06
CA ARG A 224 27.50 -7.85 -8.95
C ARG A 224 27.06 -8.60 -7.69
N PHE A 225 27.79 -8.47 -6.58
CA PHE A 225 27.37 -9.02 -5.28
C PHE A 225 26.69 -7.92 -4.45
N VAL A 226 25.53 -8.23 -3.85
CA VAL A 226 24.75 -7.29 -3.02
C VAL A 226 24.30 -8.03 -1.75
N PRO A 227 24.93 -7.81 -0.57
CA PRO A 227 24.68 -8.59 0.64
C PRO A 227 23.21 -8.61 1.09
N SER A 228 22.48 -7.50 0.89
CA SER A 228 21.06 -7.41 1.26
C SER A 228 20.15 -8.28 0.39
N VAL A 229 20.52 -8.61 -0.85
CA VAL A 229 19.77 -9.55 -1.71
C VAL A 229 19.79 -10.94 -1.07
N THR A 230 20.99 -11.46 -0.78
CA THR A 230 21.16 -12.77 -0.15
C THR A 230 20.48 -12.83 1.22
N SER A 231 20.58 -11.75 2.01
CA SER A 231 19.92 -11.63 3.31
C SER A 231 18.40 -11.73 3.18
N ALA A 232 17.79 -10.99 2.24
CA ALA A 232 16.35 -10.99 2.03
C ALA A 232 15.81 -12.36 1.56
N LEU A 233 16.56 -13.07 0.71
CA LEU A 233 16.17 -14.41 0.24
C LEU A 233 16.24 -15.46 1.35
N ILE A 234 17.28 -15.42 2.20
CA ILE A 234 17.40 -16.32 3.36
C ILE A 234 16.25 -16.05 4.36
N VAL A 235 15.97 -14.78 4.67
CA VAL A 235 14.84 -14.40 5.55
C VAL A 235 13.50 -14.82 4.96
N GLY A 236 13.27 -14.58 3.66
CA GLY A 236 12.03 -14.97 2.97
C GLY A 236 11.81 -16.48 2.95
N ALA A 237 12.86 -17.26 2.66
CA ALA A 237 12.81 -18.73 2.70
C ALA A 237 12.54 -19.27 4.11
N PHE A 238 13.26 -18.76 5.14
CA PHE A 238 13.06 -19.17 6.52
C PHE A 238 11.65 -18.85 7.03
N LEU A 239 11.18 -17.61 6.83
CA LEU A 239 9.81 -17.21 7.20
C LEU A 239 8.77 -18.05 6.46
N GLY A 240 9.01 -18.37 5.19
CA GLY A 240 8.08 -19.17 4.38
C GLY A 240 7.98 -20.62 4.84
N LEU A 241 9.11 -21.25 5.17
CA LEU A 241 9.14 -22.60 5.74
C LEU A 241 8.52 -22.62 7.14
N PHE A 242 8.84 -21.65 8.00
CA PHE A 242 8.23 -21.49 9.32
C PHE A 242 6.70 -21.30 9.21
N GLN A 243 6.24 -20.44 8.31
CA GLN A 243 4.82 -20.24 8.06
C GLN A 243 4.13 -21.49 7.49
N THR A 244 4.83 -22.26 6.64
CA THR A 244 4.31 -23.55 6.13
C THR A 244 4.06 -24.51 7.29
N ALA A 245 5.06 -24.72 8.15
CA ALA A 245 4.96 -25.58 9.32
C ALA A 245 3.85 -25.10 10.28
N LEU A 246 3.78 -23.79 10.54
CA LEU A 246 2.76 -23.18 11.39
C LEU A 246 1.34 -23.40 10.83
N LEU A 247 1.11 -23.14 9.55
CA LEU A 247 -0.22 -23.29 8.93
C LEU A 247 -0.66 -24.76 8.79
N VAL A 248 0.27 -25.68 8.53
CA VAL A 248 -0.04 -27.12 8.47
C VAL A 248 -0.34 -27.66 9.87
N ALA A 249 0.49 -27.37 10.87
CA ALA A 249 0.29 -27.86 12.24
C ALA A 249 -0.89 -27.19 12.95
N ALA A 250 -1.04 -25.86 12.83
CA ALA A 250 -2.09 -25.10 13.49
C ALA A 250 -3.37 -24.94 12.63
N GLY A 251 -3.45 -25.53 11.43
CA GLY A 251 -4.59 -25.36 10.53
C GLY A 251 -5.94 -25.70 11.17
N LYS A 252 -6.02 -26.81 11.92
CA LYS A 252 -7.26 -27.22 12.62
C LYS A 252 -7.67 -26.26 13.75
N PRO A 253 -6.80 -25.85 14.70
CA PRO A 253 -7.17 -24.82 15.68
C PRO A 253 -7.43 -23.43 15.07
N LEU A 254 -6.72 -23.02 14.00
CA LEU A 254 -6.97 -21.75 13.31
C LEU A 254 -8.36 -21.72 12.64
N LEU A 255 -8.77 -22.79 11.95
CA LEU A 255 -10.12 -22.89 11.38
C LEU A 255 -11.21 -22.91 12.46
N ARG A 256 -10.95 -23.53 13.63
CA ARG A 256 -11.84 -23.46 14.80
C ARG A 256 -11.93 -22.05 15.39
N LEU A 257 -10.83 -21.28 15.41
CA LEU A 257 -10.83 -19.88 15.86
C LEU A 257 -11.68 -18.97 14.93
N MET A 258 -11.66 -19.25 13.63
CA MET A 258 -12.59 -18.66 12.64
C MET A 258 -14.05 -19.13 12.82
N GLY A 259 -14.34 -19.99 13.81
CA GLY A 259 -15.70 -20.44 14.13
C GLY A 259 -16.21 -21.60 13.27
N VAL A 260 -15.36 -22.23 12.45
CA VAL A 260 -15.74 -23.46 11.75
C VAL A 260 -15.83 -24.59 12.77
N LYS A 261 -17.06 -25.05 13.04
CA LYS A 261 -17.32 -26.15 13.96
C LYS A 261 -16.78 -27.48 13.41
N SER A 262 -16.57 -28.48 14.27
CA SER A 262 -15.93 -29.75 13.85
C SER A 262 -16.86 -30.70 13.10
N ASP A 263 -18.16 -30.52 13.30
CA ASP A 263 -19.32 -31.10 12.59
C ASP A 263 -19.65 -30.37 11.26
N SER A 264 -19.05 -29.20 11.01
CA SER A 264 -19.35 -28.42 9.81
C SER A 264 -18.81 -29.08 8.54
N PRO A 265 -19.60 -29.17 7.45
CA PRO A 265 -19.12 -29.74 6.18
C PRO A 265 -17.94 -28.95 5.58
N MET A 266 -17.75 -27.68 5.99
CA MET A 266 -16.61 -26.86 5.58
C MET A 266 -15.26 -27.34 6.16
N MET A 267 -15.25 -28.04 7.30
CA MET A 267 -14.01 -28.31 8.05
C MET A 267 -13.00 -29.17 7.27
N ILE A 268 -13.47 -30.22 6.58
CA ILE A 268 -12.59 -31.14 5.85
C ILE A 268 -12.03 -30.50 4.57
N PRO A 269 -12.83 -29.86 3.69
CA PRO A 269 -12.29 -29.14 2.52
C PRO A 269 -11.39 -27.97 2.92
N ALA A 270 -11.74 -27.20 3.96
CA ALA A 270 -10.95 -26.04 4.40
C ALA A 270 -9.57 -26.46 4.93
N LEU A 271 -9.50 -27.53 5.72
CA LEU A 271 -8.23 -28.04 6.25
C LEU A 271 -7.34 -28.60 5.13
N ARG A 272 -7.92 -29.33 4.16
CA ARG A 272 -7.19 -29.83 2.98
C ARG A 272 -6.67 -28.69 2.11
N TYR A 273 -7.49 -27.68 1.83
CA TYR A 273 -7.07 -26.50 1.08
C TYR A 273 -5.97 -25.73 1.80
N LEU A 274 -6.16 -25.44 3.10
CA LEU A 274 -5.20 -24.67 3.90
C LEU A 274 -3.83 -25.37 3.98
N ALA A 275 -3.80 -26.67 4.24
CA ALA A 275 -2.56 -27.43 4.35
C ALA A 275 -1.78 -27.48 3.02
N LEU A 276 -2.47 -27.64 1.88
CA LEU A 276 -1.82 -27.60 0.56
C LEU A 276 -1.41 -26.17 0.18
N ARG A 277 -2.29 -25.18 0.34
CA ARG A 277 -2.01 -23.78 0.02
C ARG A 277 -0.85 -23.22 0.86
N ALA A 278 -0.65 -23.73 2.07
CA ALA A 278 0.51 -23.43 2.92
C ALA A 278 1.85 -23.84 2.28
N LEU A 279 1.92 -24.92 1.49
CA LEU A 279 3.13 -25.34 0.77
C LEU A 279 3.62 -24.30 -0.26
N GLY A 280 2.76 -23.36 -0.64
CA GLY A 280 3.10 -22.21 -1.47
C GLY A 280 3.63 -20.99 -0.70
N ALA A 281 3.59 -20.97 0.64
CA ALA A 281 4.12 -19.85 1.44
C ALA A 281 5.63 -19.58 1.22
N PRO A 282 6.51 -20.60 1.03
CA PRO A 282 7.92 -20.37 0.72
C PRO A 282 8.11 -19.70 -0.64
N ALA A 283 7.34 -20.13 -1.65
CA ALA A 283 7.33 -19.50 -2.96
C ALA A 283 6.87 -18.04 -2.89
N VAL A 284 5.72 -17.76 -2.24
CA VAL A 284 5.16 -16.41 -2.14
C VAL A 284 6.09 -15.45 -1.37
N LEU A 285 6.69 -15.86 -0.24
CA LEU A 285 7.63 -14.97 0.46
C LEU A 285 8.95 -14.80 -0.28
N LEU A 286 9.45 -15.83 -0.97
CA LEU A 286 10.68 -15.71 -1.77
C LEU A 286 10.46 -14.85 -3.03
N SER A 287 9.33 -14.97 -3.71
CA SER A 287 8.96 -14.11 -4.84
C SER A 287 8.81 -12.65 -4.39
N LEU A 288 8.12 -12.39 -3.27
CA LEU A 288 7.96 -11.04 -2.71
C LEU A 288 9.28 -10.41 -2.24
N ALA A 289 10.20 -11.20 -1.67
CA ALA A 289 11.57 -10.74 -1.41
C ALA A 289 12.26 -10.33 -2.73
N MET A 290 12.19 -11.18 -3.77
CA MET A 290 12.74 -10.84 -5.09
C MET A 290 12.06 -9.62 -5.73
N GLN A 291 10.75 -9.40 -5.54
CA GLN A 291 10.08 -8.18 -6.02
C GLN A 291 10.67 -6.94 -5.35
N GLY A 292 10.97 -7.00 -4.05
CA GLY A 292 11.68 -5.93 -3.34
C GLY A 292 13.08 -5.68 -3.91
N VAL A 293 13.82 -6.75 -4.22
CA VAL A 293 15.14 -6.67 -4.87
C VAL A 293 15.05 -6.00 -6.25
N PHE A 294 14.17 -6.48 -7.12
CA PHE A 294 14.01 -5.92 -8.48
C PHE A 294 13.51 -4.47 -8.44
N ARG A 295 12.60 -4.11 -7.51
CA ARG A 295 12.18 -2.72 -7.28
C ARG A 295 13.32 -1.83 -6.76
N GLY A 296 14.20 -2.34 -5.90
CA GLY A 296 15.43 -1.66 -5.50
C GLY A 296 16.37 -1.38 -6.69
N PHE A 297 16.47 -2.32 -7.63
CA PHE A 297 17.16 -2.16 -8.92
C PHE A 297 16.37 -1.36 -9.98
N LYS A 298 15.22 -0.77 -9.63
CA LYS A 298 14.32 -0.02 -10.53
C LYS A 298 13.77 -0.84 -11.71
N ASP A 299 13.81 -2.18 -11.64
CA ASP A 299 13.23 -3.10 -12.62
C ASP A 299 11.83 -3.52 -12.17
N THR A 300 10.81 -2.75 -12.54
CA THR A 300 9.40 -3.09 -12.30
C THR A 300 8.83 -4.08 -13.31
N ARG A 301 9.50 -4.28 -14.45
CA ARG A 301 9.01 -5.11 -15.57
C ARG A 301 9.23 -6.61 -15.32
N THR A 302 10.39 -6.99 -14.79
CA THR A 302 10.69 -8.41 -14.50
C THR A 302 9.70 -9.03 -13.49
N PRO A 303 9.33 -8.35 -12.37
CA PRO A 303 8.23 -8.79 -11.51
C PRO A 303 6.90 -8.96 -12.25
N LEU A 304 6.45 -7.94 -12.99
CA LEU A 304 5.14 -7.93 -13.66
C LEU A 304 4.98 -9.11 -14.64
N TYR A 305 5.98 -9.34 -15.50
CA TYR A 305 5.92 -10.46 -16.44
C TYR A 305 6.00 -11.83 -15.76
N ALA A 306 6.66 -11.95 -14.60
CA ALA A 306 6.68 -13.19 -13.85
C ALA A 306 5.32 -13.49 -13.21
N THR A 307 4.70 -12.49 -12.55
CA THR A 307 3.36 -12.58 -11.98
C THR A 307 2.31 -12.95 -13.04
N VAL A 308 2.23 -12.19 -14.14
CA VAL A 308 1.25 -12.44 -15.22
C VAL A 308 1.43 -13.84 -15.83
N ALA A 309 2.66 -14.34 -15.99
CA ALA A 309 2.90 -15.70 -16.47
C ALA A 309 2.46 -16.78 -15.45
N GLY A 310 2.57 -16.49 -14.14
CA GLY A 310 2.05 -17.34 -13.07
C GLY A 310 0.53 -17.34 -13.00
N ASP A 311 -0.11 -16.18 -13.06
CA ASP A 311 -1.56 -16.03 -13.00
C ASP A 311 -2.25 -16.70 -14.20
N LEU A 312 -1.70 -16.52 -15.41
CA LEU A 312 -2.16 -17.24 -16.60
C LEU A 312 -1.96 -18.76 -16.48
N ALA A 313 -0.87 -19.21 -15.85
CA ALA A 313 -0.71 -20.62 -15.53
C ALA A 313 -1.76 -21.10 -14.51
N ASN A 314 -2.10 -20.29 -13.49
CA ASN A 314 -3.14 -20.64 -12.51
C ASN A 314 -4.49 -20.81 -13.19
N ILE A 315 -4.90 -19.85 -14.01
CA ILE A 315 -6.19 -19.85 -14.74
C ILE A 315 -6.31 -21.07 -15.67
N VAL A 316 -5.19 -21.57 -16.20
CA VAL A 316 -5.15 -22.79 -17.05
C VAL A 316 -5.10 -24.07 -16.21
N LEU A 317 -4.34 -24.11 -15.11
CA LEU A 317 -4.20 -25.28 -14.26
C LEU A 317 -5.46 -25.55 -13.42
N ASP A 318 -6.19 -24.51 -13.00
CA ASP A 318 -7.41 -24.63 -12.19
C ASP A 318 -8.44 -25.58 -12.84
N PRO A 319 -8.97 -25.34 -14.05
CA PRO A 319 -9.99 -26.21 -14.63
C PRO A 319 -9.47 -27.62 -14.93
N ILE A 320 -8.18 -27.76 -15.24
CA ILE A 320 -7.52 -29.05 -15.47
C ILE A 320 -7.50 -29.87 -14.18
N LEU A 321 -7.04 -29.31 -13.06
CA LEU A 321 -6.91 -30.04 -11.80
C LEU A 321 -8.25 -30.18 -11.05
N ILE A 322 -9.09 -29.14 -11.05
CA ILE A 322 -10.40 -29.13 -10.39
C ILE A 322 -11.33 -30.14 -11.07
N PHE A 323 -11.54 -30.04 -12.38
CA PHE A 323 -12.54 -30.83 -13.11
C PHE A 323 -11.94 -32.02 -13.87
N GLY A 324 -10.84 -31.81 -14.61
CA GLY A 324 -10.20 -32.86 -15.41
C GLY A 324 -9.64 -34.00 -14.56
N CYS A 325 -8.76 -33.67 -13.62
CA CYS A 325 -8.22 -34.61 -12.63
C CYS A 325 -9.19 -34.89 -11.47
N ARG A 326 -10.38 -34.28 -11.46
CA ARG A 326 -11.44 -34.41 -10.43
C ARG A 326 -10.98 -34.15 -9.00
N MET A 327 -9.95 -33.31 -8.81
CA MET A 327 -9.39 -33.03 -7.48
C MET A 327 -10.19 -31.97 -6.72
N GLY A 328 -11.16 -31.29 -7.38
CA GLY A 328 -12.01 -30.28 -6.75
C GLY A 328 -11.19 -29.17 -6.06
N VAL A 329 -11.57 -28.81 -4.84
CA VAL A 329 -10.87 -27.82 -4.00
C VAL A 329 -9.38 -28.13 -3.81
N VAL A 330 -8.98 -29.41 -3.77
CA VAL A 330 -7.56 -29.80 -3.68
C VAL A 330 -6.81 -29.48 -4.98
N GLY A 331 -7.49 -29.52 -6.13
CA GLY A 331 -6.93 -29.11 -7.42
C GLY A 331 -6.55 -27.63 -7.46
N ALA A 332 -7.47 -26.75 -7.04
CA ALA A 332 -7.24 -25.31 -6.96
C ALA A 332 -6.05 -24.95 -6.05
N ALA A 333 -5.94 -25.61 -4.89
CA ALA A 333 -4.80 -25.41 -4.00
C ALA A 333 -3.46 -25.75 -4.68
N ILE A 334 -3.41 -26.85 -5.46
CA ILE A 334 -2.21 -27.30 -6.16
C ILE A 334 -1.90 -26.40 -7.37
N ALA A 335 -2.91 -26.01 -8.16
CA ALA A 335 -2.77 -25.07 -9.28
C ALA A 335 -2.10 -23.76 -8.83
N HIS A 336 -2.60 -23.18 -7.73
CA HIS A 336 -2.06 -21.95 -7.18
C HIS A 336 -0.64 -22.14 -6.59
N VAL A 337 -0.37 -23.26 -5.93
CA VAL A 337 0.98 -23.56 -5.41
C VAL A 337 2.00 -23.70 -6.54
N LEU A 338 1.69 -24.48 -7.58
CA LEU A 338 2.55 -24.64 -8.77
C LEU A 338 2.80 -23.30 -9.46
N SER A 339 1.77 -22.46 -9.59
CA SER A 339 1.86 -21.13 -10.20
C SER A 339 2.77 -20.19 -9.39
N GLN A 340 2.68 -20.20 -8.06
CA GLN A 340 3.59 -19.44 -7.21
C GLN A 340 5.05 -19.93 -7.29
N TYR A 341 5.29 -21.24 -7.41
CA TYR A 341 6.63 -21.77 -7.68
C TYR A 341 7.14 -21.39 -9.09
N LEU A 342 6.27 -21.29 -10.10
CA LEU A 342 6.62 -20.80 -11.43
C LEU A 342 7.05 -19.33 -11.41
N ILE A 343 6.27 -18.44 -10.76
CA ILE A 343 6.66 -17.02 -10.54
C ILE A 343 8.04 -16.96 -9.90
N THR A 344 8.23 -17.71 -8.82
CA THR A 344 9.49 -17.77 -8.05
C THR A 344 10.66 -18.25 -8.93
N LEU A 345 10.47 -19.29 -9.74
CA LEU A 345 11.49 -19.82 -10.64
C LEU A 345 11.87 -18.83 -11.74
N ILE A 346 10.90 -18.14 -12.35
CA ILE A 346 11.14 -17.09 -13.35
C ILE A 346 11.95 -15.95 -12.73
N MET A 347 11.53 -15.46 -11.57
CA MET A 347 12.20 -14.36 -10.87
C MET A 347 13.62 -14.73 -10.43
N LEU A 348 13.82 -15.93 -9.86
CA LEU A 348 15.13 -16.39 -9.42
C LEU A 348 16.08 -16.61 -10.60
N SER A 349 15.59 -17.18 -11.71
CA SER A 349 16.34 -17.37 -12.95
C SER A 349 16.78 -16.04 -13.58
N ARG A 350 15.98 -14.97 -13.41
CA ARG A 350 16.35 -13.61 -13.84
C ARG A 350 17.31 -12.94 -12.84
N LEU A 351 17.18 -13.20 -11.54
CA LEU A 351 18.00 -12.60 -10.50
C LEU A 351 19.44 -13.15 -10.50
N VAL A 352 19.60 -14.47 -10.59
CA VAL A 352 20.92 -15.15 -10.66
C VAL A 352 21.72 -14.75 -11.91
N ARG A 353 21.05 -14.27 -12.97
CA ARG A 353 21.69 -13.69 -14.17
C ARG A 353 22.12 -12.23 -14.02
N LYS A 354 21.65 -11.52 -12.99
CA LYS A 354 21.99 -10.10 -12.70
C LYS A 354 22.94 -9.96 -11.50
N VAL A 355 22.81 -10.82 -10.50
CA VAL A 355 23.44 -10.70 -9.18
C VAL A 355 24.01 -12.06 -8.77
N ASP A 356 25.20 -12.07 -8.16
CA ASP A 356 25.71 -13.29 -7.52
C ASP A 356 24.98 -13.47 -6.17
N VAL A 357 24.18 -14.54 -6.07
CA VAL A 357 23.26 -14.78 -4.94
C VAL A 357 23.93 -15.60 -3.82
N VAL A 358 25.09 -16.21 -4.06
CA VAL A 358 25.73 -17.11 -3.08
C VAL A 358 26.61 -16.30 -2.11
N PRO A 359 26.34 -16.31 -0.79
CA PRO A 359 27.12 -15.55 0.18
C PRO A 359 28.52 -16.15 0.34
N PRO A 360 29.60 -15.33 0.36
CA PRO A 360 30.93 -15.81 0.69
C PRO A 360 31.13 -16.05 2.19
N SER A 361 30.27 -15.48 3.06
CA SER A 361 30.26 -15.73 4.51
C SER A 361 28.91 -15.34 5.13
N LEU A 362 28.48 -16.07 6.17
CA LEU A 362 27.27 -15.76 6.94
C LEU A 362 27.44 -14.51 7.82
N ARG A 363 28.67 -14.03 8.08
CA ARG A 363 28.92 -12.86 8.94
C ARG A 363 28.45 -11.51 8.34
N CYS A 364 28.21 -11.43 7.03
CA CYS A 364 27.75 -10.19 6.37
C CYS A 364 26.22 -9.95 6.47
N LEU A 365 25.45 -10.80 7.15
CA LEU A 365 23.98 -10.78 7.12
C LEU A 365 23.40 -9.80 8.17
N LYS A 366 22.81 -8.68 7.70
CA LYS A 366 22.36 -7.54 8.54
C LYS A 366 21.02 -7.77 9.29
N PHE A 367 20.78 -8.96 9.84
CA PHE A 367 19.50 -9.36 10.45
C PHE A 367 18.93 -8.37 11.48
N ARG A 368 19.76 -7.83 12.40
CA ARG A 368 19.32 -6.90 13.46
C ARG A 368 18.70 -5.61 12.91
N ARG A 369 19.27 -5.06 11.84
CA ARG A 369 18.76 -3.87 11.12
C ARG A 369 17.49 -4.21 10.30
N PHE A 370 17.34 -5.47 9.91
CA PHE A 370 16.17 -5.96 9.16
C PHE A 370 14.91 -6.08 10.02
N LEU A 371 15.04 -6.54 11.28
CA LEU A 371 13.92 -6.63 12.22
C LEU A 371 13.46 -5.26 12.76
N GLY A 372 14.41 -4.37 13.09
CA GLY A 372 14.11 -3.11 13.79
C GLY A 372 13.14 -2.18 13.05
N CYS A 373 13.33 -1.99 11.74
CA CYS A 373 12.54 -1.03 10.96
C CYS A 373 11.09 -1.48 10.65
N GLY A 374 10.77 -2.78 10.79
CA GLY A 374 9.46 -3.31 10.38
C GLY A 374 8.31 -3.09 11.37
N PHE A 375 8.61 -2.90 12.67
CA PHE A 375 7.62 -3.08 13.74
C PHE A 375 6.48 -2.05 13.76
N LEU A 376 6.79 -0.77 13.57
CA LEU A 376 5.77 0.31 13.58
C LEU A 376 4.73 0.16 12.46
N LEU A 377 5.17 -0.30 11.28
CA LEU A 377 4.28 -0.53 10.14
C LEU A 377 3.58 -1.90 10.24
N LEU A 378 4.19 -2.89 10.89
CA LEU A 378 3.53 -4.17 11.20
C LEU A 378 2.28 -3.96 12.06
N ALA A 379 2.34 -3.10 13.09
CA ALA A 379 1.17 -2.79 13.92
C ALA A 379 -0.01 -2.23 13.10
N ARG A 380 0.28 -1.37 12.12
CA ARG A 380 -0.71 -0.85 11.16
C ARG A 380 -1.33 -1.98 10.33
N VAL A 381 -0.51 -2.86 9.77
CA VAL A 381 -0.97 -3.98 8.93
C VAL A 381 -1.84 -4.93 9.74
N VAL A 382 -1.42 -5.31 10.95
CA VAL A 382 -2.21 -6.19 11.83
C VAL A 382 -3.58 -5.58 12.13
N ALA A 383 -3.65 -4.31 12.50
CA ALA A 383 -4.93 -3.64 12.79
C ALA A 383 -5.88 -3.60 11.57
N VAL A 384 -5.33 -3.32 10.38
CA VAL A 384 -6.08 -3.30 9.11
C VAL A 384 -6.58 -4.69 8.72
N THR A 385 -5.74 -5.73 8.77
CA THR A 385 -6.15 -7.06 8.33
C THR A 385 -7.05 -7.76 9.33
N PHE A 386 -6.86 -7.54 10.63
CA PHE A 386 -7.68 -8.13 11.69
C PHE A 386 -9.17 -7.81 11.52
N CYS A 387 -9.52 -6.58 11.10
CA CYS A 387 -10.91 -6.21 10.86
C CYS A 387 -11.57 -7.06 9.75
N VAL A 388 -10.86 -7.30 8.64
CA VAL A 388 -11.36 -8.11 7.51
C VAL A 388 -11.38 -9.60 7.87
N THR A 389 -10.37 -10.10 8.59
CA THR A 389 -10.31 -11.48 9.06
C THR A 389 -11.38 -11.77 10.13
N MET A 390 -11.71 -10.79 10.98
CA MET A 390 -12.83 -10.88 11.92
C MET A 390 -14.17 -10.93 11.19
N ALA A 391 -14.36 -10.12 10.15
CA ALA A 391 -15.55 -10.19 9.30
C ALA A 391 -15.72 -11.57 8.63
N ALA A 392 -14.63 -12.17 8.15
CA ALA A 392 -14.63 -13.55 7.64
C ALA A 392 -14.97 -14.60 8.72
N SER A 393 -14.41 -14.47 9.93
CA SER A 393 -14.74 -15.32 11.09
C SER A 393 -16.23 -15.23 11.46
N LEU A 394 -16.81 -14.02 11.44
CA LEU A 394 -18.23 -13.81 11.70
C LEU A 394 -19.11 -14.41 10.60
N ALA A 395 -18.74 -14.25 9.32
CA ALA A 395 -19.45 -14.87 8.20
C ALA A 395 -19.40 -16.42 8.24
N ALA A 396 -18.25 -17.00 8.60
CA ALA A 396 -18.07 -18.44 8.80
C ALA A 396 -18.96 -19.01 9.91
N ARG A 397 -19.18 -18.25 10.99
CA ARG A 397 -20.08 -18.62 12.10
C ARG A 397 -21.56 -18.65 11.70
N HIS A 398 -21.95 -17.85 10.70
CA HIS A 398 -23.30 -17.92 10.09
C HIS A 398 -23.47 -19.09 9.11
N GLY A 399 -22.43 -19.88 8.84
CA GLY A 399 -22.51 -21.12 8.06
C GLY A 399 -22.13 -20.98 6.57
N PRO A 400 -22.20 -22.09 5.80
CA PRO A 400 -21.60 -22.17 4.47
C PRO A 400 -22.15 -21.14 3.48
N THR A 401 -23.48 -21.00 3.38
CA THR A 401 -24.11 -20.07 2.42
C THR A 401 -23.70 -18.61 2.66
N ALA A 402 -23.65 -18.19 3.93
CA ALA A 402 -23.23 -16.84 4.31
C ALA A 402 -21.75 -16.60 4.03
N MET A 403 -20.90 -17.59 4.33
CA MET A 403 -19.46 -17.49 4.10
C MET A 403 -19.07 -17.58 2.61
N ALA A 404 -19.79 -18.36 1.80
CA ALA A 404 -19.63 -18.40 0.35
C ALA A 404 -19.98 -17.06 -0.30
N ALA A 405 -21.12 -16.47 0.09
CA ALA A 405 -21.51 -15.13 -0.35
C ALA A 405 -20.50 -14.06 0.12
N PHE A 406 -20.02 -14.15 1.37
CA PHE A 406 -18.99 -13.25 1.89
C PHE A 406 -17.70 -13.35 1.08
N GLN A 407 -17.19 -14.55 0.80
CA GLN A 407 -15.96 -14.75 0.02
C GLN A 407 -16.05 -14.14 -1.38
N ILE A 408 -17.14 -14.39 -2.12
CA ILE A 408 -17.34 -13.80 -3.46
C ILE A 408 -17.39 -12.28 -3.37
N CYS A 409 -18.22 -11.74 -2.48
CA CYS A 409 -18.38 -10.29 -2.29
C CYS A 409 -17.07 -9.60 -1.86
N SER A 410 -16.33 -10.17 -0.91
CA SER A 410 -15.05 -9.63 -0.45
C SER A 410 -13.95 -9.72 -1.50
N GLN A 411 -13.93 -10.78 -2.33
CA GLN A 411 -12.97 -10.90 -3.42
C GLN A 411 -13.22 -9.82 -4.49
N VAL A 412 -14.48 -9.63 -4.92
CA VAL A 412 -14.85 -8.56 -5.87
C VAL A 412 -14.53 -7.18 -5.29
N TRP A 413 -14.92 -6.94 -4.04
CA TRP A 413 -14.70 -5.68 -3.31
C TRP A 413 -13.21 -5.33 -3.18
N LEU A 414 -12.34 -6.31 -2.90
CA LEU A 414 -10.88 -6.11 -2.86
C LEU A 414 -10.30 -5.87 -4.25
N ALA A 415 -10.69 -6.67 -5.25
CA ALA A 415 -10.14 -6.59 -6.60
C ALA A 415 -10.41 -5.22 -7.25
N THR A 416 -11.64 -4.70 -7.14
CA THR A 416 -11.94 -3.34 -7.66
C THR A 416 -11.28 -2.24 -6.85
N SER A 417 -11.12 -2.41 -5.53
CA SER A 417 -10.44 -1.41 -4.70
C SER A 417 -8.97 -1.21 -5.07
N LEU A 418 -8.31 -2.23 -5.62
CA LEU A 418 -6.90 -2.15 -6.04
C LEU A 418 -6.69 -1.33 -7.33
N LEU A 419 -7.75 -1.07 -8.11
CA LEU A 419 -7.70 -0.07 -9.19
C LEU A 419 -7.40 1.34 -8.66
N ALA A 420 -7.86 1.66 -7.44
CA ALA A 420 -7.58 2.92 -6.76
C ALA A 420 -6.11 3.05 -6.31
N ASP A 421 -5.44 1.94 -6.07
CA ASP A 421 -4.07 1.93 -5.54
C ASP A 421 -3.06 2.41 -6.60
N GLY A 422 -3.32 2.20 -7.90
CA GLY A 422 -2.53 2.82 -8.97
C GLY A 422 -2.64 4.36 -9.00
N LEU A 423 -3.84 4.90 -8.74
CA LEU A 423 -4.05 6.34 -8.59
C LEU A 423 -3.40 6.89 -7.30
N ALA A 424 -3.39 6.09 -6.23
CA ALA A 424 -2.63 6.39 -5.00
C ALA A 424 -1.12 6.43 -5.24
N VAL A 425 -0.56 5.49 -6.03
CA VAL A 425 0.85 5.47 -6.45
C VAL A 425 1.22 6.71 -7.27
N ALA A 426 0.36 7.14 -8.20
CA ALA A 426 0.55 8.38 -8.94
C ALA A 426 0.59 9.61 -8.01
N GLY A 427 -0.39 9.73 -7.12
CA GLY A 427 -0.41 10.78 -6.09
C GLY A 427 0.84 10.78 -5.22
N GLN A 428 1.26 9.62 -4.72
CA GLN A 428 2.46 9.45 -3.90
C GLN A 428 3.72 9.97 -4.63
N ALA A 429 3.93 9.55 -5.87
CA ALA A 429 5.13 9.90 -6.64
C ALA A 429 5.20 11.41 -6.95
N MET A 430 4.08 11.98 -7.42
CA MET A 430 4.00 13.39 -7.81
C MET A 430 4.08 14.33 -6.60
N ILE A 431 3.37 14.02 -5.51
CA ILE A 431 3.39 14.81 -4.26
C ILE A 431 4.77 14.76 -3.60
N ALA A 432 5.44 13.60 -3.58
CA ALA A 432 6.81 13.50 -3.07
C ALA A 432 7.81 14.34 -3.89
N SER A 433 7.67 14.36 -5.23
CA SER A 433 8.51 15.20 -6.09
C SER A 433 8.24 16.70 -5.87
N ALA A 434 6.98 17.10 -5.73
CA ALA A 434 6.60 18.49 -5.49
C ALA A 434 7.09 18.99 -4.10
N PHE A 435 6.94 18.19 -3.04
CA PHE A 435 7.51 18.51 -1.73
C PHE A 435 9.04 18.60 -1.77
N ALA A 436 9.73 17.70 -2.48
CA ALA A 436 11.19 17.77 -2.64
C ALA A 436 11.66 19.04 -3.36
N LYS A 437 10.86 19.56 -4.30
CA LYS A 437 11.07 20.86 -4.97
C LYS A 437 10.57 22.08 -4.16
N LYS A 438 9.91 21.87 -3.02
CA LYS A 438 9.16 22.90 -2.24
C LYS A 438 8.03 23.58 -3.03
N ASP A 439 7.55 22.93 -4.10
CA ASP A 439 6.47 23.41 -4.95
C ASP A 439 5.11 23.15 -4.28
N HIS A 440 4.71 24.07 -3.41
CA HIS A 440 3.45 23.98 -2.67
C HIS A 440 2.23 24.06 -3.61
N TYR A 441 2.32 24.77 -4.74
CA TYR A 441 1.22 24.85 -5.71
C TYR A 441 0.97 23.49 -6.37
N LYS A 442 2.01 22.83 -6.89
CA LYS A 442 1.87 21.48 -7.48
C LYS A 442 1.48 20.43 -6.45
N VAL A 443 1.89 20.56 -5.18
CA VAL A 443 1.33 19.70 -4.11
C VAL A 443 -0.19 19.86 -4.02
N VAL A 444 -0.72 21.09 -3.94
CA VAL A 444 -2.17 21.34 -3.82
C VAL A 444 -2.93 20.88 -5.07
N ALA A 445 -2.46 21.28 -6.26
CA ALA A 445 -3.09 20.92 -7.53
C ALA A 445 -3.11 19.40 -7.76
N THR A 446 -2.00 18.71 -7.49
CA THR A 446 -1.93 17.23 -7.55
C THR A 446 -2.89 16.60 -6.55
N THR A 447 -2.88 17.07 -5.29
CA THR A 447 -3.72 16.51 -4.22
C THR A 447 -5.20 16.61 -4.56
N ALA A 448 -5.67 17.79 -5.00
CA ALA A 448 -7.05 17.98 -5.44
C ALA A 448 -7.39 17.10 -6.66
N ARG A 449 -6.53 17.09 -7.68
CA ARG A 449 -6.79 16.36 -8.92
C ARG A 449 -6.87 14.84 -8.73
N VAL A 450 -5.94 14.26 -7.97
CA VAL A 450 -5.91 12.83 -7.67
C VAL A 450 -7.10 12.44 -6.78
N LEU A 451 -7.49 13.29 -5.83
CA LEU A 451 -8.67 13.09 -4.97
C LEU A 451 -9.98 13.12 -5.78
N GLN A 452 -10.12 14.06 -6.72
CA GLN A 452 -11.29 14.17 -7.61
C GLN A 452 -11.40 13.01 -8.58
N LEU A 453 -10.28 12.60 -9.20
CA LEU A 453 -10.23 11.39 -10.02
C LEU A 453 -10.57 10.13 -9.19
N GLY A 454 -10.24 10.11 -7.90
CA GLY A 454 -10.65 9.07 -6.97
C GLY A 454 -12.17 9.04 -6.72
N ILE A 455 -12.82 10.19 -6.65
CA ILE A 455 -14.30 10.26 -6.53
C ILE A 455 -14.96 9.77 -7.82
N VAL A 456 -14.44 10.19 -8.99
CA VAL A 456 -14.94 9.75 -10.30
C VAL A 456 -14.78 8.23 -10.47
N LEU A 457 -13.59 7.70 -10.21
CA LEU A 457 -13.31 6.26 -10.24
C LEU A 457 -14.19 5.49 -9.26
N GLY A 458 -14.33 5.99 -8.04
CA GLY A 458 -15.18 5.41 -7.00
C GLY A 458 -16.64 5.29 -7.41
N LEU A 459 -17.23 6.37 -7.94
CA LEU A 459 -18.60 6.39 -8.44
C LEU A 459 -18.80 5.48 -9.66
N ALA A 460 -17.82 5.45 -10.57
CA ALA A 460 -17.83 4.54 -11.72
C ALA A 460 -17.79 3.06 -11.27
N LEU A 461 -16.97 2.73 -10.28
CA LEU A 461 -16.90 1.39 -9.68
C LEU A 461 -18.19 1.04 -8.89
N THR A 462 -18.80 2.00 -8.18
CA THR A 462 -20.11 1.81 -7.54
C THR A 462 -21.18 1.46 -8.57
N LEU A 463 -21.27 2.20 -9.69
CA LEU A 463 -22.25 1.91 -10.74
C LEU A 463 -21.97 0.56 -11.43
N LEU A 464 -20.72 0.32 -11.80
CA LEU A 464 -20.27 -0.89 -12.50
C LEU A 464 -20.50 -2.15 -11.66
N LEU A 465 -20.18 -2.12 -10.35
CA LEU A 465 -20.44 -3.26 -9.46
C LEU A 465 -21.91 -3.39 -9.07
N GLY A 466 -22.63 -2.28 -8.89
CA GLY A 466 -24.06 -2.30 -8.58
C GLY A 466 -24.84 -3.06 -9.64
N LEU A 467 -24.63 -2.73 -10.92
CA LEU A 467 -25.21 -3.45 -12.05
C LEU A 467 -24.55 -4.84 -12.25
N GLY A 468 -23.21 -4.87 -12.26
CA GLY A 468 -22.43 -6.06 -12.59
C GLY A 468 -22.63 -7.23 -11.62
N MET A 469 -22.79 -6.98 -10.31
CA MET A 469 -23.09 -8.04 -9.35
C MET A 469 -24.57 -8.39 -9.31
N GLN A 470 -25.48 -7.43 -9.52
CA GLN A 470 -26.92 -7.69 -9.51
C GLN A 470 -27.31 -8.71 -10.61
N PHE A 471 -26.73 -8.58 -11.80
CA PHE A 471 -26.97 -9.51 -12.91
C PHE A 471 -25.91 -10.63 -13.03
N GLY A 472 -24.66 -10.37 -12.63
CA GLY A 472 -23.52 -11.27 -12.85
C GLY A 472 -23.22 -12.29 -11.74
N ALA A 473 -23.92 -12.30 -10.60
CA ALA A 473 -23.66 -13.23 -9.50
C ALA A 473 -23.64 -14.73 -9.93
N GLY A 474 -24.43 -15.10 -10.95
CA GLY A 474 -24.47 -16.44 -11.54
C GLY A 474 -23.19 -16.89 -12.28
N VAL A 475 -22.25 -15.96 -12.53
CA VAL A 475 -20.90 -16.30 -13.03
C VAL A 475 -20.12 -17.05 -11.96
N PHE A 476 -20.19 -16.61 -10.70
CA PHE A 476 -19.42 -17.20 -9.60
C PHE A 476 -20.01 -18.50 -9.06
N THR A 477 -21.34 -18.62 -8.99
CA THR A 477 -21.98 -19.84 -8.46
C THR A 477 -23.33 -20.12 -9.12
N LYS A 478 -23.84 -21.34 -8.93
CA LYS A 478 -25.21 -21.75 -9.31
C LYS A 478 -26.14 -21.92 -8.09
N ASP A 479 -25.64 -21.77 -6.86
CA ASP A 479 -26.43 -21.88 -5.65
C ASP A 479 -27.32 -20.63 -5.47
N ALA A 480 -28.64 -20.82 -5.58
CA ALA A 480 -29.62 -19.75 -5.47
C ALA A 480 -29.65 -19.08 -4.08
N ALA A 481 -29.36 -19.82 -2.99
CA ALA A 481 -29.33 -19.27 -1.64
C ALA A 481 -28.07 -18.40 -1.42
N VAL A 482 -26.94 -18.78 -2.03
CA VAL A 482 -25.74 -17.93 -2.08
C VAL A 482 -26.02 -16.67 -2.92
N ILE A 483 -26.63 -16.79 -4.10
CA ILE A 483 -26.98 -15.64 -4.96
C ILE A 483 -27.89 -14.65 -4.23
N GLN A 484 -28.97 -15.11 -3.59
CA GLN A 484 -29.86 -14.25 -2.78
C GLN A 484 -29.14 -13.58 -1.60
N THR A 485 -28.06 -14.17 -1.10
CA THR A 485 -27.25 -13.61 -0.02
C THR A 485 -26.21 -12.62 -0.56
N ILE A 486 -25.66 -12.86 -1.76
CA ILE A 486 -24.84 -11.89 -2.50
C ILE A 486 -25.66 -10.62 -2.78
N HIS A 487 -26.90 -10.73 -3.28
CA HIS A 487 -27.76 -9.57 -3.57
C HIS A 487 -27.99 -8.67 -2.33
N LYS A 488 -28.04 -9.23 -1.12
CA LYS A 488 -28.13 -8.47 0.14
C LYS A 488 -26.83 -7.72 0.49
N ALA A 489 -25.69 -8.13 -0.05
CA ALA A 489 -24.40 -7.45 0.10
C ALA A 489 -24.11 -6.43 -1.01
N VAL A 490 -24.69 -6.56 -2.21
CA VAL A 490 -24.42 -5.67 -3.36
C VAL A 490 -24.48 -4.17 -3.01
N PRO A 491 -25.49 -3.64 -2.27
CA PRO A 491 -25.54 -2.23 -1.91
C PRO A 491 -24.31 -1.75 -1.12
N PHE A 492 -23.74 -2.61 -0.26
CA PHE A 492 -22.55 -2.32 0.52
C PHE A 492 -21.27 -2.49 -0.29
N VAL A 493 -21.16 -3.58 -1.06
CA VAL A 493 -19.99 -3.86 -1.93
C VAL A 493 -19.81 -2.76 -2.98
N ALA A 494 -20.90 -2.33 -3.60
CA ALA A 494 -20.91 -1.24 -4.57
C ALA A 494 -20.80 0.14 -3.91
N GLY A 495 -21.65 0.43 -2.91
CA GLY A 495 -21.70 1.74 -2.26
C GLY A 495 -20.42 2.14 -1.51
N THR A 496 -19.64 1.16 -1.03
CA THR A 496 -18.34 1.45 -0.41
C THR A 496 -17.20 1.74 -1.40
N GLN A 497 -17.34 1.51 -2.72
CA GLN A 497 -16.22 1.74 -3.66
C GLN A 497 -15.72 3.18 -3.66
N THR A 498 -16.59 4.18 -3.52
CA THR A 498 -16.18 5.59 -3.38
C THR A 498 -15.41 5.84 -2.08
N LEU A 499 -15.84 5.25 -0.97
CA LEU A 499 -15.14 5.36 0.33
C LEU A 499 -13.79 4.64 0.30
N ASN A 500 -13.72 3.46 -0.31
CA ASN A 500 -12.49 2.71 -0.53
C ASN A 500 -11.52 3.53 -1.38
N THR A 501 -11.97 4.01 -2.54
CA THR A 501 -11.12 4.75 -3.50
C THR A 501 -10.53 6.00 -2.86
N LEU A 502 -11.34 6.75 -2.08
CA LEU A 502 -10.86 7.85 -1.25
C LEU A 502 -9.81 7.39 -0.22
N ALA A 503 -10.06 6.30 0.52
CA ALA A 503 -9.12 5.79 1.52
C ALA A 503 -7.77 5.35 0.93
N PHE A 504 -7.76 4.67 -0.22
CA PHE A 504 -6.54 4.28 -0.94
C PHE A 504 -5.80 5.51 -1.48
N VAL A 505 -6.50 6.44 -2.15
CA VAL A 505 -5.90 7.69 -2.64
C VAL A 505 -5.30 8.51 -1.48
N PHE A 506 -5.97 8.59 -0.33
CA PHE A 506 -5.42 9.24 0.86
C PHE A 506 -4.19 8.54 1.42
N ASP A 507 -4.06 7.22 1.32
CA ASP A 507 -2.84 6.53 1.73
C ASP A 507 -1.65 6.91 0.86
N GLY A 508 -1.84 6.97 -0.46
CA GLY A 508 -0.83 7.48 -1.40
C GLY A 508 -0.45 8.94 -1.14
N ILE A 509 -1.45 9.82 -0.91
CA ILE A 509 -1.24 11.23 -0.55
C ILE A 509 -0.43 11.38 0.76
N ASN A 510 -0.78 10.62 1.80
CA ASN A 510 -0.06 10.66 3.08
C ASN A 510 1.37 10.10 2.96
N PHE A 511 1.60 9.06 2.14
CA PHE A 511 2.94 8.56 1.85
C PHE A 511 3.77 9.56 1.01
N GLY A 512 3.17 10.23 0.02
CA GLY A 512 3.83 11.29 -0.75
C GLY A 512 4.26 12.47 0.14
N ALA A 513 3.43 12.82 1.13
CA ALA A 513 3.74 13.80 2.16
C ALA A 513 4.62 13.27 3.31
N SER A 514 5.07 12.01 3.25
CA SER A 514 5.86 11.31 4.27
C SER A 514 5.26 11.28 5.69
N ASP A 515 3.92 11.36 5.82
CA ASP A 515 3.20 11.34 7.10
C ASP A 515 2.98 9.90 7.64
N TYR A 516 4.03 9.08 7.55
CA TYR A 516 4.01 7.65 7.91
C TYR A 516 3.56 7.42 9.36
N ALA A 517 3.91 8.33 10.27
CA ALA A 517 3.49 8.30 11.66
C ALA A 517 1.95 8.42 11.78
N PHE A 518 1.33 9.40 11.12
CA PHE A 518 -0.13 9.51 11.11
C PHE A 518 -0.78 8.27 10.49
N ALA A 519 -0.25 7.79 9.36
CA ALA A 519 -0.77 6.61 8.67
C ALA A 519 -0.69 5.32 9.50
N ALA A 520 0.24 5.23 10.46
CA ALA A 520 0.31 4.15 11.44
C ALA A 520 -0.65 4.38 12.63
N TYR A 521 -0.54 5.52 13.33
CA TYR A 521 -1.31 5.79 14.56
C TYR A 521 -2.81 5.80 14.32
N SER A 522 -3.28 6.38 13.21
CA SER A 522 -4.72 6.43 12.86
C SER A 522 -5.36 5.04 12.73
N MET A 523 -4.59 4.00 12.39
CA MET A 523 -5.10 2.63 12.30
C MET A 523 -4.98 1.86 13.62
N ALA A 524 -3.96 2.16 14.44
CA ALA A 524 -3.45 1.25 15.48
C ALA A 524 -3.61 1.72 16.95
N SER A 525 -4.18 2.91 17.22
CA SER A 525 -4.34 3.46 18.57
C SER A 525 -5.40 2.71 19.43
N ASN A 526 -4.99 1.54 19.92
CA ASN A 526 -5.63 0.79 21.01
C ASN A 526 -4.58 0.05 21.85
N LEU A 527 -3.52 -0.49 21.22
CA LEU A 527 -2.62 -1.44 21.88
C LEU A 527 -1.45 -0.75 22.60
N HIS A 528 -0.94 0.38 22.11
CA HIS A 528 0.12 1.12 22.78
C HIS A 528 -0.42 1.87 24.00
N ASP A 529 -1.51 2.62 23.83
CA ASP A 529 -2.07 3.50 24.86
C ASP A 529 -2.61 2.73 26.08
N LEU A 530 -3.10 1.50 25.86
CA LEU A 530 -3.59 0.61 26.92
C LEU A 530 -2.48 -0.08 27.72
N ILE A 531 -1.28 -0.26 27.13
CA ILE A 531 -0.17 -1.01 27.76
C ILE A 531 0.88 -0.06 28.35
N CYS A 532 1.21 1.04 27.67
CA CYS A 532 2.33 1.89 28.04
C CYS A 532 1.95 3.09 28.93
N GLY A 533 0.66 3.49 28.98
CA GLY A 533 0.19 4.58 29.85
C GLY A 533 0.75 5.98 29.56
N VAL A 534 1.51 6.17 28.47
CA VAL A 534 2.21 7.42 28.13
C VAL A 534 1.25 8.47 27.55
N PHE A 535 0.28 8.90 28.35
CA PHE A 535 -0.69 9.92 27.93
C PHE A 535 -0.13 11.33 28.08
N LYS A 536 0.70 11.78 27.12
CA LYS A 536 1.14 13.18 27.05
C LYS A 536 1.17 13.73 25.63
N GLN A 537 0.61 14.93 25.47
CA GLN A 537 0.67 15.79 24.27
C GLN A 537 -0.17 15.43 23.01
N ARG A 538 -1.46 15.14 23.24
CA ARG A 538 -2.57 15.81 22.52
C ARG A 538 -2.75 15.53 21.00
N SER A 539 -3.40 14.41 20.67
CA SER A 539 -4.29 14.34 19.50
C SER A 539 -5.55 13.53 19.79
N ASN A 540 -6.72 14.19 19.82
CA ASN A 540 -8.01 13.50 19.83
C ASN A 540 -8.21 12.83 18.47
N THR A 541 -7.87 11.55 18.37
CA THR A 541 -8.02 10.76 17.13
C THR A 541 -8.35 9.34 17.54
N VAL A 542 -9.64 9.00 17.52
CA VAL A 542 -10.10 7.64 17.79
C VAL A 542 -9.62 6.75 16.64
N GLY A 543 -8.83 5.72 16.97
CA GLY A 543 -8.24 4.84 15.95
C GLY A 543 -9.31 4.05 15.19
N VAL A 544 -9.07 3.80 13.90
CA VAL A 544 -10.01 3.06 13.03
C VAL A 544 -10.41 1.72 13.66
N ALA A 545 -9.45 0.97 14.23
CA ALA A 545 -9.72 -0.30 14.91
C ALA A 545 -10.60 -0.16 16.17
N ALA A 546 -10.56 0.98 16.87
CA ALA A 546 -11.32 1.21 18.12
C ALA A 546 -12.82 1.33 17.87
N VAL A 547 -13.22 1.89 16.72
CA VAL A 547 -14.63 1.91 16.28
C VAL A 547 -14.99 0.58 15.62
N SER A 548 -14.11 0.08 14.77
CA SER A 548 -14.43 -1.02 13.83
C SER A 548 -14.59 -2.39 14.49
N ILE A 549 -13.77 -2.70 15.51
CA ILE A 549 -13.83 -4.01 16.19
C ILE A 549 -15.13 -4.13 17.02
N PRO A 550 -15.52 -3.16 17.86
CA PRO A 550 -16.82 -3.18 18.52
C PRO A 550 -18.00 -3.17 17.55
N SER A 551 -17.94 -2.37 16.47
CA SER A 551 -19.03 -2.35 15.48
C SER A 551 -19.20 -3.69 14.76
N LEU A 552 -18.10 -4.40 14.42
CA LEU A 552 -18.16 -5.75 13.85
C LEU A 552 -18.88 -6.73 14.78
N ILE A 553 -18.53 -6.73 16.07
CA ILE A 553 -19.12 -7.64 17.05
C ILE A 553 -20.61 -7.31 17.27
N LEU A 554 -20.93 -6.04 17.56
CA LEU A 554 -22.29 -5.60 17.89
C LEU A 554 -23.24 -5.71 16.70
N LEU A 555 -22.83 -5.28 15.51
CA LEU A 555 -23.70 -5.32 14.33
C LEU A 555 -23.85 -6.73 13.79
N SER A 556 -22.83 -7.59 13.82
CA SER A 556 -22.98 -9.00 13.44
C SER A 556 -23.90 -9.77 14.39
N ALA A 557 -23.96 -9.39 15.68
CA ALA A 557 -24.86 -10.02 16.65
C ALA A 557 -26.35 -9.70 16.37
N HIS A 558 -26.66 -8.46 15.96
CA HIS A 558 -28.05 -8.01 15.75
C HIS A 558 -28.52 -8.11 14.29
N GLY A 559 -27.65 -7.81 13.32
CA GLY A 559 -27.94 -7.78 11.89
C GLY A 559 -27.34 -8.93 11.07
N GLY A 560 -26.69 -9.89 11.72
CA GLY A 560 -26.08 -11.06 11.08
C GLY A 560 -25.14 -10.70 9.92
N PHE A 561 -25.29 -11.41 8.79
CA PHE A 561 -24.53 -11.16 7.56
C PHE A 561 -24.58 -9.71 7.07
N VAL A 562 -25.74 -9.04 7.14
CA VAL A 562 -25.86 -7.63 6.75
C VAL A 562 -25.15 -6.72 7.75
N GLY A 563 -25.21 -7.05 9.04
CA GLY A 563 -24.46 -6.37 10.10
C GLY A 563 -22.94 -6.36 9.88
N ILE A 564 -22.38 -7.45 9.34
CA ILE A 564 -20.96 -7.52 8.96
C ILE A 564 -20.63 -6.49 7.87
N TRP A 565 -21.48 -6.36 6.84
CA TRP A 565 -21.28 -5.40 5.76
C TRP A 565 -21.49 -3.94 6.18
N ILE A 566 -22.42 -3.66 7.10
CA ILE A 566 -22.56 -2.34 7.74
C ILE A 566 -21.28 -2.02 8.54
N ALA A 567 -20.74 -2.97 9.30
CA ALA A 567 -19.51 -2.77 10.07
C ALA A 567 -18.26 -2.57 9.19
N LEU A 568 -18.14 -3.29 8.06
CA LEU A 568 -17.10 -3.04 7.05
C LEU A 568 -17.26 -1.66 6.37
N THR A 569 -18.49 -1.20 6.19
CA THR A 569 -18.80 0.15 5.70
C THR A 569 -18.36 1.20 6.72
N ILE A 570 -18.64 1.01 8.01
CA ILE A 570 -18.15 1.89 9.10
C ILE A 570 -16.61 1.91 9.13
N TYR A 571 -15.96 0.75 9.03
CA TYR A 571 -14.50 0.63 8.98
C TYR A 571 -13.88 1.51 7.88
N MET A 572 -14.41 1.46 6.65
CA MET A 572 -13.92 2.27 5.53
C MET A 572 -14.32 3.75 5.64
N SER A 573 -15.52 4.07 6.13
CA SER A 573 -15.92 5.45 6.43
C SER A 573 -14.97 6.11 7.44
N VAL A 574 -14.68 5.45 8.57
CA VAL A 574 -13.77 5.98 9.60
C VAL A 574 -12.35 6.12 9.05
N ARG A 575 -11.89 5.18 8.21
CA ARG A 575 -10.59 5.26 7.51
C ARG A 575 -10.50 6.48 6.59
N ALA A 576 -11.50 6.71 5.73
CA ALA A 576 -11.53 7.86 4.83
C ALA A 576 -11.69 9.20 5.59
N MET A 577 -12.54 9.23 6.63
CA MET A 577 -12.76 10.41 7.48
C MET A 577 -11.50 10.79 8.26
N ALA A 578 -10.74 9.83 8.80
CA ALA A 578 -9.51 10.12 9.55
C ALA A 578 -8.47 10.85 8.68
N SER A 579 -8.25 10.38 7.45
CA SER A 579 -7.36 11.05 6.49
C SER A 579 -7.89 12.40 6.03
N THR A 580 -9.19 12.49 5.72
CA THR A 580 -9.86 13.76 5.37
C THR A 580 -9.69 14.79 6.49
N TRP A 581 -9.81 14.37 7.75
CA TRP A 581 -9.62 15.22 8.93
C TRP A 581 -8.16 15.68 9.12
N ARG A 582 -7.17 14.82 8.85
CA ARG A 582 -5.73 15.15 8.93
C ARG A 582 -5.37 16.32 8.00
N MET A 583 -5.84 16.25 6.75
CA MET A 583 -5.66 17.31 5.75
C MET A 583 -6.57 18.51 6.05
N GLY A 584 -7.86 18.29 6.35
CA GLY A 584 -8.84 19.34 6.64
C GLY A 584 -8.47 20.23 7.82
N ALA A 585 -7.86 19.65 8.87
CA ALA A 585 -7.33 20.37 10.01
C ALA A 585 -5.93 20.97 9.78
N ALA A 586 -5.35 20.82 8.58
CA ALA A 586 -4.04 21.32 8.17
C ALA A 586 -2.94 21.09 9.23
N ARG A 587 -2.70 19.80 9.56
CA ARG A 587 -1.70 19.35 10.55
C ARG A 587 -0.59 18.52 9.89
N GLY A 588 0.53 18.33 10.59
CA GLY A 588 1.69 17.60 10.04
C GLY A 588 2.33 18.35 8.86
N PRO A 589 2.59 17.70 7.72
CA PRO A 589 3.15 18.36 6.53
C PRO A 589 2.19 19.40 5.93
N TRP A 590 0.88 19.24 6.15
CA TRP A 590 -0.17 20.12 5.61
C TRP A 590 -0.29 21.50 6.29
N ARG A 591 0.66 21.87 7.17
CA ARG A 591 0.65 23.16 7.90
C ARG A 591 0.64 24.39 6.98
N PHE A 592 1.14 24.29 5.76
CA PHE A 592 1.15 25.40 4.80
C PHE A 592 -0.26 25.77 4.32
N LEU A 593 -1.25 24.87 4.38
CA LEU A 593 -2.67 25.15 4.08
C LEU A 593 -3.38 26.05 5.13
N ARG A 594 -2.61 26.73 5.98
CA ARG A 594 -3.08 27.73 6.97
C ARG A 594 -2.47 29.12 6.76
N LYS A 595 -1.57 29.25 5.79
CA LYS A 595 -0.95 30.51 5.37
C LYS A 595 -1.66 30.98 4.11
#